data_AF-A0A7S1D406-F1
#
_entry.id   AF-A0A7S1D406-F1
#
_cell.length_a   1.000
_cell.length_b   1.000
_cell.length_c   1.000
_cell.angle_alpha   90.00
_cell.angle_beta   90.00
_cell.angle_gamma   90.00
#
_symmetry.space_group_name_H-M   'P 1'
#
loop_
_entity.id
_entity.type
_entity.pdbx_description
1 polymer ?
#
loop_
_entity_poly.entity_id
_entity_poly.type
_entity_poly.pdbx_seq_one_letter_code
_entity_poly.pdbx_strand_id
1 'polypeptide(L)'
;DTVPRTWTPDYIRPDDDAFFVVENYDAPSQYWMAVSPRHPLMFYAIHQALLKVMGSTNTGKIDASFTTGPFALLDGFSWFMLDVNEVRGKPVRAGFYQGRYGRSIRIIGEGRKRSDDIIKREALSRNEKVKLYHAMNMTHFFEDKKHGRQRKDGQSCFAITYDWLRKHHPSTTQSFLQHPPPPSLFEIPNQPQQPQQP
;
A
#
# COMPACT_ATOMS: atom_id res chain seq x y z
N ASP A 1 -5.76 10.58 13.16
CA ASP A 1 -5.96 11.90 12.51
C ASP A 1 -6.98 11.84 11.38
N THR A 2 -7.53 10.65 11.08
CA THR A 2 -8.68 10.48 10.19
C THR A 2 -9.98 10.66 10.96
N VAL A 3 -10.96 11.34 10.37
CA VAL A 3 -12.30 11.49 10.94
C VAL A 3 -13.37 11.29 9.87
N PRO A 4 -14.52 10.69 10.21
CA PRO A 4 -15.64 10.61 9.28
C PRO A 4 -16.19 12.00 8.95
N ARG A 5 -16.63 12.20 7.69
CA ARG A 5 -17.25 13.44 7.21
C ARG A 5 -18.71 13.24 6.82
N THR A 6 -18.97 12.47 5.76
CA THR A 6 -20.33 12.06 5.36
C THR A 6 -20.61 10.59 5.69
N TRP A 7 -19.66 9.91 6.31
CA TRP A 7 -19.79 8.51 6.72
C TRP A 7 -20.99 8.26 7.63
N THR A 8 -21.71 7.18 7.34
CA THR A 8 -22.78 6.61 8.15
C THR A 8 -22.59 5.08 8.25
N PRO A 9 -23.23 4.40 9.23
CA PRO A 9 -23.18 2.94 9.33
C PRO A 9 -23.68 2.21 8.06
N ASP A 10 -24.59 2.83 7.30
CA ASP A 10 -25.21 2.24 6.10
C ASP A 10 -24.24 2.04 4.93
N TYR A 11 -23.03 2.62 5.00
CA TYR A 11 -22.00 2.41 4.00
C TYR A 11 -21.43 1.00 3.99
N ILE A 12 -21.42 0.31 5.14
CA ILE A 12 -21.05 -1.10 5.23
C ILE A 12 -22.33 -1.91 5.26
N ARG A 13 -22.49 -2.77 4.27
CA ARG A 13 -23.69 -3.59 4.14
C ARG A 13 -23.50 -4.93 4.85
N PRO A 14 -24.57 -5.58 5.31
CA PRO A 14 -24.49 -6.90 5.94
C PRO A 14 -23.87 -7.99 5.05
N ASP A 15 -23.95 -7.83 3.73
CA ASP A 15 -23.41 -8.73 2.71
C ASP A 15 -21.98 -8.37 2.25
N ASP A 16 -21.37 -7.31 2.80
CA ASP A 16 -20.02 -6.93 2.44
C ASP A 16 -18.98 -7.89 3.05
N ASP A 17 -18.27 -8.61 2.18
CA ASP A 17 -17.15 -9.46 2.58
C ASP A 17 -15.87 -8.63 2.84
N ALA A 18 -15.69 -7.56 2.08
CA ALA A 18 -14.70 -6.52 2.32
C ALA A 18 -15.21 -5.17 1.84
N PHE A 19 -14.76 -4.11 2.51
CA PHE A 19 -15.20 -2.74 2.33
C PHE A 19 -14.00 -1.79 2.40
N PHE A 20 -13.90 -0.88 1.42
CA PHE A 20 -12.88 0.17 1.38
C PHE A 20 -13.44 1.50 0.87
N VAL A 21 -12.86 2.60 1.34
CA VAL A 21 -13.00 3.92 0.70
C VAL A 21 -11.84 4.14 -0.26
N VAL A 22 -12.07 4.78 -1.42
CA VAL A 22 -10.98 5.21 -2.32
C VAL A 22 -10.21 6.35 -1.65
N GLU A 23 -8.89 6.19 -1.53
CA GLU A 23 -8.00 7.21 -0.95
C GLU A 23 -7.46 8.18 -2.02
N ASN A 24 -6.75 9.24 -1.58
CA ASN A 24 -6.13 10.26 -2.42
C ASN A 24 -5.21 9.69 -3.52
N TYR A 25 -4.65 8.49 -3.30
CA TYR A 25 -3.80 7.79 -4.26
C TYR A 25 -4.55 7.01 -5.35
N ASP A 26 -5.88 7.15 -5.48
CA ASP A 26 -6.73 6.29 -6.32
C ASP A 26 -6.51 4.80 -6.01
N ALA A 27 -6.42 4.48 -4.72
CA ALA A 27 -6.16 3.15 -4.19
C ALA A 27 -7.15 2.85 -3.06
N PRO A 28 -7.38 1.58 -2.70
CA PRO A 28 -8.15 1.25 -1.52
C PRO A 28 -7.47 1.86 -0.28
N SER A 29 -8.24 2.50 0.59
CA SER A 29 -7.73 3.17 1.79
C SER A 29 -7.26 2.17 2.84
N GLN A 30 -6.05 2.40 3.38
CA GLN A 30 -5.57 1.65 4.54
C GLN A 30 -6.15 2.14 5.88
N TYR A 31 -6.76 3.33 5.89
CA TYR A 31 -7.19 4.02 7.12
C TYR A 31 -8.66 3.80 7.45
N TRP A 32 -9.47 3.46 6.44
CA TRP A 32 -10.90 3.26 6.59
C TRP A 32 -11.36 2.09 5.73
N MET A 33 -11.33 0.91 6.35
CA MET A 33 -11.66 -0.35 5.72
C MET A 33 -12.24 -1.31 6.76
N ALA A 34 -13.04 -2.26 6.28
CA ALA A 34 -13.50 -3.40 7.06
C ALA A 34 -13.38 -4.64 6.16
N VAL A 35 -12.82 -5.72 6.68
CA VAL A 35 -12.54 -6.91 5.88
C VAL A 35 -12.82 -8.13 6.73
N SER A 36 -13.57 -9.10 6.19
CA SER A 36 -13.86 -10.32 6.92
C SER A 36 -12.58 -11.15 7.13
N PRO A 37 -12.55 -12.03 8.15
CA PRO A 37 -11.37 -12.82 8.44
C PRO A 37 -10.89 -13.66 7.24
N ARG A 38 -9.57 -13.75 7.08
CA ARG A 38 -8.91 -14.55 6.03
C ARG A 38 -9.25 -14.14 4.59
N HIS A 39 -9.65 -12.88 4.37
CA HIS A 39 -9.90 -12.38 3.02
C HIS A 39 -8.61 -12.40 2.16
N PRO A 40 -8.62 -12.98 0.94
CA PRO A 40 -7.43 -13.13 0.10
C PRO A 40 -6.71 -11.81 -0.21
N LEU A 41 -7.46 -10.72 -0.40
CA LEU A 41 -6.89 -9.38 -0.56
C LEU A 41 -5.86 -9.03 0.53
N MET A 42 -6.18 -9.29 1.80
CA MET A 42 -5.29 -8.94 2.91
C MET A 42 -4.06 -9.83 2.95
N PHE A 43 -4.21 -11.10 2.56
CA PHE A 43 -3.06 -11.99 2.39
C PHE A 43 -2.10 -11.44 1.33
N TYR A 44 -2.61 -11.05 0.15
CA TYR A 44 -1.79 -10.46 -0.90
C TYR A 44 -1.16 -9.14 -0.46
N ALA A 45 -1.92 -8.26 0.21
CA ALA A 45 -1.39 -6.98 0.70
C ALA A 45 -0.23 -7.17 1.68
N ILE A 46 -0.36 -8.10 2.63
CA ILE A 46 0.71 -8.44 3.58
C ILE A 46 1.91 -9.04 2.83
N HIS A 47 1.68 -9.95 1.90
CA HIS A 47 2.76 -10.55 1.12
C HIS A 47 3.54 -9.50 0.32
N GLN A 48 2.84 -8.56 -0.33
CA GLN A 48 3.46 -7.43 -1.04
C GLN A 48 4.22 -6.51 -0.09
N ALA A 49 3.67 -6.21 1.09
CA ALA A 49 4.35 -5.43 2.11
C ALA A 49 5.66 -6.10 2.55
N LEU A 50 5.64 -7.41 2.82
CA LEU A 50 6.81 -8.19 3.21
C LEU A 50 7.87 -8.21 2.10
N LEU A 51 7.48 -8.47 0.85
CA LEU A 51 8.40 -8.45 -0.29
C LEU A 51 9.11 -7.09 -0.42
N LYS A 52 8.37 -5.98 -0.26
CA LYS A 52 8.94 -4.63 -0.33
C LYS A 52 9.85 -4.32 0.87
N VAL A 53 9.53 -4.79 2.07
CA VAL A 53 10.40 -4.65 3.24
C VAL A 53 11.68 -5.45 3.06
N MET A 54 11.58 -6.71 2.64
CA MET A 54 12.75 -7.59 2.40
C MET A 54 13.64 -7.06 1.26
N GLY A 55 13.03 -6.50 0.22
CA GLY A 55 13.75 -5.84 -0.88
C GLY A 55 14.37 -4.49 -0.50
N SER A 56 14.04 -3.92 0.67
CA SER A 56 14.62 -2.66 1.10
C SER A 56 16.06 -2.85 1.58
N THR A 57 16.98 -2.17 0.92
CA THR A 57 18.39 -2.13 1.31
C THR A 57 18.65 -1.16 2.47
N ASN A 58 17.71 -0.26 2.75
CA ASN A 58 17.83 0.73 3.80
C ASN A 58 16.52 0.86 4.58
N THR A 59 16.47 0.26 5.77
CA THR A 59 15.29 0.28 6.65
C THR A 59 15.02 1.68 7.21
N GLY A 60 16.05 2.51 7.40
CA GLY A 60 15.91 3.90 7.84
C GLY A 60 15.30 4.86 6.79
N LYS A 61 15.11 4.39 5.55
CA LYS A 61 14.51 5.15 4.45
C LYS A 61 13.23 4.55 3.90
N ILE A 62 12.64 3.57 4.59
CA ILE A 62 11.37 2.98 4.19
C ILE A 62 10.29 4.07 4.18
N ASP A 63 9.69 4.30 3.00
CA ASP A 63 8.48 5.10 2.91
C ASP A 63 7.28 4.18 3.13
N ALA A 64 6.72 4.23 4.33
CA ALA A 64 5.60 3.38 4.74
C ALA A 64 4.45 3.42 3.73
N SER A 65 4.21 4.56 3.06
CA SER A 65 3.12 4.69 2.09
C SER A 65 3.29 3.76 0.89
N PHE A 66 4.54 3.57 0.44
CA PHE A 66 4.88 2.76 -0.73
C PHE A 66 5.17 1.30 -0.36
N THR A 67 5.77 1.09 0.81
CA THR A 67 6.25 -0.21 1.26
C THR A 67 5.17 -1.03 1.95
N THR A 68 4.47 -0.48 2.94
CA THR A 68 3.51 -1.23 3.78
C THR A 68 2.11 -0.63 3.80
N GLY A 69 1.89 0.48 3.10
CA GLY A 69 0.68 1.30 3.12
C GLY A 69 -0.18 1.15 1.87
N PRO A 70 -0.79 2.24 1.33
CA PRO A 70 -1.77 2.15 0.25
C PRO A 70 -1.23 1.46 -1.00
N PHE A 71 0.06 1.54 -1.31
CA PHE A 71 0.61 0.86 -2.48
C PHE A 71 0.80 -0.64 -2.28
N ALA A 72 1.08 -1.12 -1.07
CA ALA A 72 1.09 -2.56 -0.80
C ALA A 72 -0.32 -3.14 -0.90
N LEU A 73 -1.31 -2.39 -0.39
CA LEU A 73 -2.73 -2.74 -0.52
C LEU A 73 -3.21 -2.67 -1.97
N LEU A 74 -2.77 -1.67 -2.74
CA LEU A 74 -3.04 -1.55 -4.17
C LEU A 74 -2.49 -2.75 -4.96
N ASP A 75 -1.24 -3.14 -4.70
CA ASP A 75 -0.66 -4.31 -5.35
C ASP A 75 -1.41 -5.59 -4.95
N GLY A 76 -1.78 -5.71 -3.68
CA GLY A 76 -2.63 -6.80 -3.20
C GLY A 76 -3.99 -6.85 -3.89
N PHE A 77 -4.59 -5.68 -4.16
CA PHE A 77 -5.82 -5.55 -4.94
C PHE A 77 -5.63 -6.01 -6.39
N SER A 78 -4.54 -5.60 -7.04
CA SER A 78 -4.22 -6.08 -8.39
C SER A 78 -4.11 -7.61 -8.43
N TRP A 79 -3.42 -8.23 -7.46
CA TRP A 79 -3.33 -9.70 -7.36
C TRP A 79 -4.68 -10.36 -7.11
N PHE A 80 -5.50 -9.78 -6.23
CA PHE A 80 -6.87 -10.28 -5.99
C PHE A 80 -7.72 -10.30 -7.27
N MET A 81 -7.58 -9.29 -8.14
CA MET A 81 -8.30 -9.24 -9.41
C MET A 81 -7.70 -10.16 -10.47
N LEU A 82 -6.38 -10.34 -10.47
CA LEU A 82 -5.72 -11.29 -11.36
C LEU A 82 -6.15 -12.74 -11.11
N ASP A 83 -6.52 -13.12 -9.89
CA ASP A 83 -7.08 -14.45 -9.58
C ASP A 83 -8.35 -14.79 -10.35
N VAL A 84 -9.06 -13.79 -10.86
CA VAL A 84 -10.24 -13.92 -11.73
C VAL A 84 -9.96 -13.46 -13.16
N ASN A 85 -8.68 -13.37 -13.54
CA ASN A 85 -8.19 -12.91 -14.85
C ASN A 85 -8.56 -11.47 -15.20
N GLU A 86 -8.81 -10.62 -14.21
CA GLU A 86 -9.04 -9.19 -14.41
C GLU A 86 -7.77 -8.39 -14.10
N VAL A 87 -7.21 -7.73 -15.13
CA VAL A 87 -6.09 -6.80 -14.94
C VAL A 87 -6.65 -5.48 -14.42
N ARG A 88 -6.48 -5.25 -13.12
CA ARG A 88 -6.83 -3.99 -12.46
C ARG A 88 -5.66 -3.45 -11.67
N GLY A 89 -5.70 -2.14 -11.46
CA GLY A 89 -4.70 -1.41 -10.70
C GLY A 89 -5.17 0.03 -10.51
N LYS A 90 -4.24 0.96 -10.52
CA LYS A 90 -4.56 2.39 -10.42
C LYS A 90 -5.09 2.94 -11.76
N PRO A 91 -6.16 3.76 -11.77
CA PRO A 91 -6.96 4.19 -10.63
C PRO A 91 -8.00 3.14 -10.22
N VAL A 92 -8.06 2.86 -8.92
CA VAL A 92 -9.14 2.07 -8.34
C VAL A 92 -10.38 2.96 -8.20
N ARG A 93 -11.50 2.52 -8.77
CA ARG A 93 -12.77 3.25 -8.76
C ARG A 93 -13.75 2.61 -7.78
N ALA A 94 -14.76 3.38 -7.36
CA ALA A 94 -15.89 2.80 -6.64
C ALA A 94 -16.55 1.69 -7.47
N GLY A 95 -16.98 0.62 -6.79
CA GLY A 95 -17.57 -0.54 -7.43
C GLY A 95 -17.66 -1.75 -6.50
N PHE A 96 -18.21 -2.82 -7.04
CA PHE A 96 -18.21 -4.14 -6.43
C PHE A 96 -17.32 -5.06 -7.26
N TYR A 97 -16.35 -5.68 -6.62
CA TYR A 97 -15.31 -6.49 -7.24
C TYR A 97 -15.41 -7.92 -6.74
N GLN A 98 -15.72 -8.83 -7.64
CA GLN A 98 -15.80 -10.25 -7.33
C GLN A 98 -14.41 -10.87 -7.48
N GLY A 99 -13.96 -11.56 -6.45
CA GLY A 99 -12.77 -12.40 -6.48
C GLY A 99 -13.10 -13.89 -6.47
N ARG A 100 -12.04 -14.69 -6.39
CA ARG A 100 -12.14 -16.15 -6.35
C ARG A 100 -12.81 -16.64 -5.05
N TYR A 101 -13.37 -17.84 -5.10
CA TYR A 101 -13.99 -18.52 -3.94
C TYR A 101 -15.17 -17.73 -3.32
N GLY A 102 -15.88 -16.95 -4.12
CA GLY A 102 -17.01 -16.14 -3.65
C GLY A 102 -16.62 -14.95 -2.79
N ARG A 103 -15.32 -14.64 -2.67
CA ARG A 103 -14.81 -13.48 -1.92
C ARG A 103 -15.04 -12.20 -2.70
N SER A 104 -15.36 -11.10 -2.05
CA SER A 104 -15.73 -9.86 -2.76
C SER A 104 -15.30 -8.60 -2.01
N ILE A 105 -15.15 -7.52 -2.77
CA ILE A 105 -14.76 -6.22 -2.25
C ILE A 105 -15.75 -5.17 -2.74
N ARG A 106 -16.33 -4.41 -1.82
CA ARG A 106 -17.01 -3.15 -2.10
C ARG A 106 -16.04 -1.99 -1.90
N ILE A 107 -15.91 -1.15 -2.92
CA ILE A 107 -15.14 0.09 -2.86
C ILE A 107 -16.07 1.26 -3.12
N ILE A 108 -15.95 2.33 -2.34
CA ILE A 108 -16.79 3.52 -2.47
C ILE A 108 -15.96 4.81 -2.52
N GLY A 109 -16.60 5.89 -2.95
CA GLY A 109 -15.99 7.21 -3.00
C GLY A 109 -15.12 7.43 -4.23
N GLU A 110 -14.45 8.57 -4.25
CA GLU A 110 -13.63 9.02 -5.38
C GLU A 110 -12.25 9.44 -4.88
N GLY A 111 -11.21 9.07 -5.64
CA GLY A 111 -9.83 9.41 -5.30
C GLY A 111 -9.48 10.88 -5.57
N ARG A 112 -8.21 11.21 -5.37
CA ARG A 112 -7.63 12.55 -5.60
C ARG A 112 -8.43 13.66 -4.92
N LYS A 113 -9.05 14.53 -5.75
CA LYS A 113 -9.70 15.80 -5.37
C LYS A 113 -10.89 15.60 -4.44
N ARG A 114 -11.45 14.39 -4.36
CA ARG A 114 -12.66 14.05 -3.59
C ARG A 114 -12.44 12.96 -2.55
N SER A 115 -11.17 12.68 -2.24
CA SER A 115 -10.81 11.65 -1.25
C SER A 115 -11.25 12.00 0.18
N ASP A 116 -11.47 13.29 0.47
CA ASP A 116 -11.97 13.79 1.76
C ASP A 116 -13.50 13.91 1.83
N ASP A 117 -14.25 13.43 0.83
CA ASP A 117 -15.72 13.55 0.83
C ASP A 117 -16.34 12.67 1.92
N ILE A 118 -15.88 11.42 2.02
CA ILE A 118 -16.43 10.43 2.95
C ILE A 118 -15.66 10.45 4.27
N ILE A 119 -14.33 10.36 4.19
CA ILE A 119 -13.41 10.35 5.34
C ILE A 119 -12.39 11.45 5.14
N LYS A 120 -12.29 12.38 6.10
CA LYS A 120 -11.23 13.40 6.09
C LYS A 120 -9.96 12.77 6.66
N ARG A 121 -8.93 12.57 5.82
CA ARG A 121 -7.68 11.90 6.24
C ARG A 121 -6.83 12.76 7.17
N GLU A 122 -6.79 14.06 6.91
CA GLU A 122 -5.95 15.02 7.60
C GLU A 122 -6.81 15.97 8.44
N ALA A 123 -7.41 15.45 9.52
CA ALA A 123 -8.26 16.26 10.40
C ALA A 123 -7.47 17.34 11.14
N LEU A 124 -6.20 17.03 11.46
CA LEU A 124 -5.24 17.93 12.10
C LEU A 124 -4.19 18.37 11.08
N SER A 125 -3.84 19.66 11.10
CA SER A 125 -2.73 20.17 10.31
C SER A 125 -1.40 19.59 10.81
N ARG A 126 -0.39 19.63 9.93
CA ARG A 126 0.96 19.17 10.27
C ARG A 126 1.53 19.85 11.52
N ASN A 127 1.32 21.16 11.69
CA ASN A 127 1.88 21.89 12.82
C ASN A 127 1.19 21.49 14.14
N GLU A 128 -0.11 21.24 14.10
CA GLU A 128 -0.85 20.73 15.26
C GLU A 128 -0.37 19.32 15.64
N LYS A 129 -0.17 18.44 14.65
CA LYS A 129 0.39 17.10 14.88
C LYS A 129 1.77 17.16 15.54
N VAL A 130 2.66 18.01 15.04
CA VAL A 130 4.00 18.19 15.63
C VAL A 130 3.89 18.65 17.09
N LYS A 131 3.06 19.66 17.38
CA LYS A 131 2.85 20.14 18.76
C LYS A 131 2.33 19.05 19.69
N LEU A 132 1.36 18.24 19.22
CA LEU A 132 0.80 17.14 20.00
C LEU A 132 1.84 16.05 20.30
N TYR A 133 2.66 15.68 19.31
CA TYR A 133 3.73 14.71 19.51
C TYR A 133 4.77 15.22 20.54
N HIS A 134 5.19 16.48 20.45
CA HIS A 134 6.09 17.08 21.45
C HIS A 134 5.48 17.08 22.86
N ALA A 135 4.18 17.37 22.99
CA ALA A 135 3.48 17.32 24.28
C ALA A 135 3.43 15.90 24.87
N MET A 136 3.54 14.85 24.04
CA MET A 136 3.64 13.45 24.47
C MET A 136 5.09 12.96 24.61
N ASN A 137 6.09 13.85 24.54
CA ASN A 137 7.52 13.49 24.52
C ASN A 137 7.88 12.50 23.39
N MET A 138 7.25 12.67 22.22
CA MET A 138 7.45 11.86 21.03
C MET A 138 7.95 12.71 19.86
N THR A 139 8.80 12.15 19.00
CA THR A 139 9.23 12.79 17.75
C THR A 139 8.22 12.52 16.64
N HIS A 140 7.75 13.56 15.96
CA HIS A 140 6.87 13.38 14.81
C HIS A 140 7.66 12.87 13.59
N PHE A 141 7.06 11.98 12.77
CA PHE A 141 7.72 11.38 11.59
C PHE A 141 8.39 12.39 10.65
N PHE A 142 7.75 13.53 10.37
CA PHE A 142 8.36 14.55 9.51
C PHE A 142 9.62 15.20 10.10
N GLU A 143 9.73 15.26 11.42
CA GLU A 143 10.95 15.73 12.09
C GLU A 143 12.00 14.62 12.06
N ASP A 144 11.60 13.37 12.32
CA ASP A 144 12.49 12.21 12.21
C ASP A 144 13.03 12.03 10.78
N LYS A 145 12.21 12.18 9.74
CA LYS A 145 12.63 12.12 8.32
C LYS A 145 13.69 13.18 7.99
N LYS A 146 13.67 14.34 8.67
CA LYS A 146 14.71 15.38 8.50
C LYS A 146 16.05 14.93 9.11
N HIS A 147 16.02 14.23 10.25
CA HIS A 147 17.21 13.67 10.90
C HIS A 147 17.71 12.39 10.19
N GLY A 148 16.84 11.46 9.84
CA GLY A 148 17.16 10.19 9.18
C GLY A 148 17.71 10.34 7.76
N ARG A 149 17.34 11.40 7.02
CA ARG A 149 17.99 11.72 5.72
C ARG A 149 19.50 11.98 5.84
N GLN A 150 19.99 12.34 7.04
CA GLN A 150 21.40 12.59 7.30
C GLN A 150 22.15 11.35 7.81
N ARG A 151 21.45 10.30 8.25
CA ARG A 151 22.11 9.11 8.80
C ARG A 151 22.42 8.09 7.69
N LYS A 152 23.68 7.63 7.67
CA LYS A 152 24.17 6.59 6.74
C LYS A 152 24.03 5.16 7.31
N ASP A 153 23.52 5.02 8.53
CA ASP A 153 23.50 3.79 9.34
C ASP A 153 22.28 2.87 9.10
N GLY A 154 21.33 3.26 8.26
CA GLY A 154 20.08 2.52 8.05
C GLY A 154 20.15 1.27 7.17
N GLN A 155 21.33 0.69 6.91
CA GLN A 155 21.42 -0.52 6.07
C GLN A 155 20.62 -1.67 6.70
N SER A 156 19.82 -2.36 5.88
CA SER A 156 19.07 -3.52 6.37
C SER A 156 20.03 -4.67 6.69
N CYS A 157 19.71 -5.47 7.72
CA CYS A 157 20.49 -6.67 8.04
C CYS A 157 20.59 -7.59 6.81
N PHE A 158 19.52 -7.67 6.03
CA PHE A 158 19.50 -8.44 4.78
C PHE A 158 20.51 -7.91 3.76
N ALA A 159 20.61 -6.59 3.56
CA ALA A 159 21.60 -5.99 2.67
C ALA A 159 23.04 -6.26 3.16
N ILE A 160 23.29 -6.14 4.47
CA ILE A 160 24.61 -6.43 5.05
C ILE A 160 24.98 -7.90 4.85
N THR A 161 24.06 -8.82 5.13
CA THR A 161 24.26 -10.27 4.94
C THR A 161 24.46 -10.60 3.46
N TYR A 162 23.68 -10.00 2.57
CA TYR A 162 23.80 -10.19 1.12
C TYR A 162 25.15 -9.70 0.58
N ASP A 163 25.60 -8.50 0.99
CA ASP A 163 26.91 -7.97 0.61
C ASP A 163 28.05 -8.84 1.14
N TRP A 164 27.92 -9.34 2.37
CA TRP A 164 28.89 -10.27 2.97
C TRP A 164 28.95 -11.59 2.20
N LEU A 165 27.80 -12.20 1.88
CA LEU A 165 27.71 -13.43 1.10
C LEU A 165 28.27 -13.24 -0.31
N ARG A 166 27.95 -12.14 -0.99
CA ARG A 166 28.47 -11.81 -2.32
C ARG A 166 29.99 -11.71 -2.32
N LYS A 167 30.58 -11.17 -1.26
CA LYS A 167 32.04 -10.97 -1.13
C LYS A 167 32.79 -12.26 -0.79
N HIS A 168 32.23 -13.12 0.05
CA HIS A 168 32.95 -14.29 0.58
C HIS A 168 32.50 -15.63 -0.05
N HIS A 169 31.31 -15.67 -0.64
CA HIS A 169 30.69 -16.87 -1.21
C HIS A 169 29.99 -16.58 -2.56
N PRO A 170 30.73 -16.11 -3.58
CA PRO A 170 30.15 -15.61 -4.83
C PRO A 170 29.31 -16.66 -5.58
N SER A 171 29.68 -17.94 -5.49
CA SER A 171 28.94 -19.06 -6.10
C SER A 171 27.56 -19.30 -5.47
N THR A 172 27.38 -18.99 -4.19
CA THR A 172 26.10 -19.13 -3.47
C THR A 172 25.12 -18.00 -3.83
N THR A 173 25.61 -16.79 -4.08
CA THR A 173 24.78 -15.65 -4.50
C THR A 173 24.21 -15.79 -5.90
N GLN A 174 24.89 -16.51 -6.81
CA GLN A 174 24.41 -16.72 -8.18
C GLN A 174 23.11 -17.53 -8.23
N SER A 175 22.89 -18.49 -7.33
CA SER A 175 21.63 -19.26 -7.29
C SER A 175 20.46 -18.45 -6.72
N PHE A 176 20.74 -17.48 -5.83
CA PHE A 176 19.71 -16.60 -5.23
C PHE A 176 19.14 -15.58 -6.23
N LEU A 177 19.95 -15.13 -7.19
CA LEU A 177 19.55 -14.19 -8.24
C LEU A 177 18.90 -14.85 -9.47
N GLN A 178 19.01 -16.16 -9.63
CA GLN A 178 18.39 -16.91 -10.74
C GLN A 178 16.86 -17.02 -10.60
N HIS A 179 16.31 -16.68 -9.43
CA HIS A 179 14.89 -16.53 -9.20
C HIS A 179 14.60 -15.08 -8.78
N PRO A 180 14.62 -14.11 -9.71
CA PRO A 180 14.13 -12.78 -9.39
C PRO A 180 12.70 -12.90 -8.84
N PRO A 181 12.30 -12.11 -7.83
CA PRO A 181 10.88 -11.99 -7.52
C PRO A 181 10.17 -11.63 -8.85
N PRO A 182 8.98 -12.20 -9.11
CA PRO A 182 8.26 -11.90 -10.34
C PRO A 182 8.23 -10.38 -10.53
N PRO A 183 8.49 -9.87 -11.74
CA PRO A 183 8.57 -8.44 -11.99
C PRO A 183 7.36 -7.77 -11.35
N SER A 184 7.61 -6.81 -10.49
CA SER A 184 6.54 -5.97 -9.97
C SER A 184 5.81 -5.39 -11.18
N LEU A 185 4.47 -5.42 -11.16
CA LEU A 185 3.60 -4.79 -12.17
C LEU A 185 3.80 -3.26 -12.30
N PHE A 186 4.92 -2.69 -11.88
CA PHE A 186 5.33 -1.34 -12.26
C PHE A 186 5.76 -1.24 -13.74
N GLU A 187 5.92 -2.37 -14.43
CA GLU A 187 5.95 -2.45 -15.89
C GLU A 187 4.60 -2.90 -16.44
N ILE A 188 3.52 -2.15 -16.16
CA ILE A 188 2.37 -2.19 -17.07
C ILE A 188 2.83 -1.47 -18.33
N PRO A 189 2.91 -2.13 -19.50
CA PRO A 189 3.16 -1.43 -20.75
C PRO A 189 2.07 -0.36 -20.89
N ASN A 190 2.45 0.88 -21.23
CA ASN A 190 1.48 1.90 -21.64
C ASN A 190 0.47 1.24 -22.59
N GLN A 191 -0.78 1.07 -22.16
CA GLN A 191 -1.80 0.60 -23.08
C GLN A 191 -1.97 1.67 -24.16
N PRO A 192 -1.99 1.29 -25.45
CA PRO A 192 -2.35 2.22 -26.50
C PRO A 192 -3.75 2.76 -26.21
N GLN A 193 -3.90 4.09 -26.30
CA GLN A 193 -5.18 4.76 -26.19
C GLN A 193 -6.18 4.10 -27.13
N GLN A 194 -7.29 3.58 -26.60
CA GLN A 194 -8.42 3.18 -27.44
C GLN A 194 -8.93 4.44 -28.17
N PRO A 195 -9.13 4.37 -29.50
CA PRO A 195 -9.70 5.50 -30.23
C PRO A 195 -11.11 5.77 -29.71
N GLN A 196 -11.35 7.02 -29.31
CA GLN A 196 -12.70 7.52 -29.06
C GLN A 196 -13.50 7.34 -30.36
N GLN A 197 -14.57 6.55 -30.30
CA GLN A 197 -15.61 6.58 -31.32
C GLN A 197 -16.76 7.50 -30.85
N PRO A 198 -17.36 8.27 -31.76
CA PRO A 198 -18.35 9.30 -31.48
C PRO A 198 -19.69 8.76 -30.96
#